data_AF-A0A919CDY0-F1
#
_entry.id   AF-A0A919CDY0-F1
#
_cell.length_a   1.000
_cell.length_b   1.000
_cell.length_c   1.000
_cell.angle_alpha   90.00
_cell.angle_beta   90.00
_cell.angle_gamma   90.00
#
_symmetry.space_group_name_H-M   'P 1'
#
loop_
_entity.id
_entity.type
_entity.pdbx_description
1 polymer ?
#
loop_
_entity_poly.entity_id
_entity_poly.type
_entity_poly.pdbx_seq_one_letter_code
_entity_poly.pdbx_strand_id
1 'polypeptide(L)'
;MAGERRVCACGTDYGGTAAKCNPCMSSLRDCKKCGGEFYGRGRICNLCNMRTRTCTNCHNVFKGTNRLCKSCRKKRRNCTDCGRSIVSDMLRCSTCQTADRDCVECGSTFWGKELKCRPCRTTLRECGGCERTFTGETANCRECLKSDRECVDCGAPFCGRRRRCNRCLKEMRECQGCGNPFPTVHNWFCSACRSRDRECPECNRVFSGTRTRCPGCEATERDCADCGTHFFSRDRCCGPCKWKQVPPEIRTNQSRAYSNARRARLLAAEGKDKVTAAEYAAIRAAQECVYCGRPAAHQGDVDHIRPLTRGGRHEVSNLVLSCIHCNRSKHNSLLIRWRPDRVQRACRVSRKVAAEYARQMAEGGRKS
;
A
#
# COMPACT_ATOMS: atom_id res chain seq x y z
N MET A 1 -20.34 25.19 28.13
CA MET A 1 -21.35 25.64 27.16
C MET A 1 -20.91 25.23 25.76
N ALA A 2 -21.45 24.13 25.22
CA ALA A 2 -21.24 23.74 23.83
C ALA A 2 -22.16 24.64 22.97
N GLY A 3 -21.59 25.49 22.12
CA GLY A 3 -22.38 26.39 21.27
C GLY A 3 -23.28 25.61 20.30
N GLU A 4 -24.49 26.11 20.08
CA GLU A 4 -25.43 25.59 19.07
C GLU A 4 -24.71 25.32 17.75
N ARG A 5 -25.04 24.18 17.12
CA ARG A 5 -24.68 23.92 15.72
C ARG A 5 -25.53 24.81 14.82
N ARG A 6 -24.89 25.50 13.88
CA ARG A 6 -25.51 26.42 12.93
C ARG A 6 -24.99 26.14 11.53
N VAL A 7 -25.85 26.33 10.54
CA VAL A 7 -25.47 26.26 9.13
C VAL A 7 -25.21 27.67 8.62
N CYS A 8 -23.99 27.95 8.16
CA CYS A 8 -23.65 29.23 7.54
C CYS A 8 -24.34 29.36 6.18
N ALA A 9 -24.57 30.59 5.69
CA ALA A 9 -25.08 30.84 4.33
C ALA A 9 -24.27 30.16 3.21
N CYS A 10 -23.02 29.81 3.46
CA CYS A 10 -22.17 29.05 2.54
C CYS A 10 -22.32 27.52 2.69
N GLY A 11 -23.37 27.03 3.36
CA GLY A 11 -23.70 25.60 3.53
C GLY A 11 -22.88 24.83 4.57
N THR A 12 -21.92 25.47 5.24
CA THR A 12 -21.06 24.81 6.24
C THR A 12 -21.74 24.75 7.61
N ASP A 13 -21.88 23.55 8.18
CA ASP A 13 -22.28 23.35 9.60
C ASP A 13 -21.10 23.65 10.53
N TYR A 14 -21.29 24.51 11.54
CA TYR A 14 -20.28 24.90 12.51
C TYR A 14 -20.90 25.18 13.90
N GLY A 15 -20.13 24.91 14.96
CA GLY A 15 -20.50 25.28 16.33
C GLY A 15 -19.95 26.64 16.72
N GLY A 16 -20.81 27.57 17.16
CA GLY A 16 -20.38 28.88 17.68
C GLY A 16 -21.48 29.94 17.72
N THR A 17 -21.18 31.08 18.34
CA THR A 17 -22.13 32.22 18.47
C THR A 17 -22.12 33.18 17.29
N ALA A 18 -21.13 33.08 16.40
CA ALA A 18 -21.01 33.95 15.23
C ALA A 18 -22.05 33.61 14.15
N ALA A 19 -22.45 34.59 13.33
CA ALA A 19 -23.45 34.43 12.26
C ALA A 19 -22.90 33.79 10.96
N LYS A 20 -21.59 33.70 10.82
CA LYS A 20 -20.91 33.06 9.68
C LYS A 20 -19.99 31.94 10.20
N CYS A 21 -19.59 30.99 9.34
CA CYS A 21 -18.58 29.98 9.69
C CYS A 21 -17.16 30.54 9.60
N ASN A 22 -16.17 29.84 10.18
CA ASN A 22 -14.78 30.31 10.23
C ASN A 22 -14.17 30.64 8.85
N PRO A 23 -14.36 29.80 7.81
CA PRO A 23 -13.99 30.15 6.44
C PRO A 23 -14.68 31.42 5.92
N CYS A 24 -16.00 31.54 6.11
CA CYS A 24 -16.82 32.64 5.57
C CYS A 24 -16.65 33.98 6.34
N MET A 25 -15.98 33.97 7.50
CA MET A 25 -15.49 35.20 8.18
C MET A 25 -14.03 35.52 7.87
N SER A 26 -13.29 34.57 7.31
CA SER A 26 -11.92 34.80 6.92
C SER A 26 -11.94 35.55 5.58
N SER A 27 -11.27 36.69 5.52
CA SER A 27 -11.11 37.44 4.27
C SER A 27 -9.63 37.71 4.01
N LEU A 28 -9.28 37.95 2.76
CA LEU A 28 -7.94 38.41 2.38
C LEU A 28 -7.76 39.83 2.94
N ARG A 29 -6.66 40.06 3.66
CA ARG A 29 -6.32 41.35 4.29
C ARG A 29 -4.80 41.49 4.42
N ASP A 30 -4.33 42.74 4.49
CA ASP A 30 -2.93 43.03 4.78
C ASP A 30 -2.61 42.92 6.27
N CYS A 31 -1.47 42.32 6.58
CA CYS A 31 -0.98 42.24 7.95
C CYS A 31 -0.50 43.61 8.42
N LYS A 32 -1.12 44.16 9.48
CA LYS A 32 -0.71 45.45 10.07
C LYS A 32 0.75 45.52 10.54
N LYS A 33 1.43 44.38 10.70
CA LYS A 33 2.82 44.32 11.17
C LYS A 33 3.86 44.17 10.06
N CYS A 34 3.55 43.39 9.01
CA CYS A 34 4.53 43.09 7.95
C CYS A 34 4.06 43.52 6.56
N GLY A 35 2.88 44.12 6.42
CA GLY A 35 2.28 44.49 5.13
C GLY A 35 1.79 43.31 4.30
N GLY A 36 2.34 42.11 4.47
CA GLY A 36 1.98 40.94 3.65
C GLY A 36 0.51 40.50 3.77
N GLU A 37 -0.05 40.08 2.64
CA GLU A 37 -1.42 39.57 2.52
C GLU A 37 -1.59 38.23 3.25
N PHE A 38 -2.72 38.07 3.95
CA PHE A 38 -3.09 36.81 4.57
C PHE A 38 -4.60 36.64 4.66
N TYR A 39 -5.05 35.39 4.70
CA TYR A 39 -6.45 35.04 4.94
C TYR A 39 -6.68 34.86 6.45
N GLY A 40 -7.54 35.69 7.06
CA GLY A 40 -7.87 35.53 8.48
C GLY A 40 -8.91 36.51 9.02
N ARG A 41 -9.29 36.34 10.29
CA ARG A 41 -10.16 37.29 11.02
C ARG A 41 -9.40 38.39 11.76
N GLY A 42 -8.12 38.16 12.04
CA GLY A 42 -7.28 39.09 12.82
C GLY A 42 -6.73 40.23 11.96
N ARG A 43 -6.10 41.23 12.59
CA ARG A 43 -5.36 42.30 11.91
C ARG A 43 -3.88 41.97 11.66
N ILE A 44 -3.40 40.87 12.23
CA ILE A 44 -1.99 40.45 12.19
C ILE A 44 -1.96 38.98 11.73
N CYS A 45 -1.10 38.66 10.77
CA CYS A 45 -0.95 37.30 10.26
C CYS A 45 -0.39 36.35 11.34
N ASN A 46 -0.62 35.04 11.16
CA ASN A 46 -0.18 34.04 12.14
C ASN A 46 1.34 34.06 12.38
N LEU A 47 2.14 34.33 11.36
CA LEU A 47 3.61 34.46 11.46
C LEU A 47 4.01 35.61 12.38
N CYS A 48 3.45 36.80 12.14
CA CYS A 48 3.69 37.98 12.96
C CYS A 48 3.14 37.86 14.38
N ASN A 49 2.13 37.02 14.59
CA ASN A 49 1.55 36.73 15.90
C ASN A 49 2.28 35.61 16.67
N MET A 50 3.27 34.94 16.06
CA MET A 50 4.08 33.93 16.78
C MET A 50 5.00 34.62 17.78
N ARG A 51 4.85 34.28 19.06
CA ARG A 51 5.75 34.76 20.14
C ARG A 51 6.31 33.59 20.91
N THR A 52 7.49 33.78 21.49
CA THR A 52 8.06 32.84 22.47
C THR A 52 7.21 32.89 23.74
N ARG A 53 6.76 31.72 24.21
CA ARG A 53 5.85 31.57 25.35
C ARG A 53 6.21 30.34 26.16
N THR A 54 5.88 30.36 27.44
CA THR A 54 6.00 29.23 28.36
C THR A 54 4.67 28.45 28.38
N CYS A 55 4.73 27.12 28.17
CA CYS A 55 3.55 26.27 28.22
C CYS A 55 2.94 26.24 29.62
N THR A 56 1.65 26.53 29.75
CA THR A 56 0.98 26.56 31.07
C THR A 56 0.78 25.17 31.70
N ASN A 57 1.14 24.08 31.01
CA ASN A 57 0.99 22.70 31.53
C ASN A 57 2.34 22.02 31.80
N CYS A 58 3.31 22.14 30.88
CA CYS A 58 4.61 21.48 31.02
C CYS A 58 5.78 22.44 31.17
N HIS A 59 5.51 23.75 31.27
CA HIS A 59 6.49 24.83 31.42
C HIS A 59 7.59 24.92 30.34
N ASN A 60 7.55 24.08 29.30
CA ASN A 60 8.46 24.19 28.17
C ASN A 60 8.25 25.49 27.39
N VAL A 61 9.36 26.13 27.01
CA VAL A 61 9.38 27.31 26.15
C VAL A 61 9.14 26.90 24.70
N PHE A 62 8.19 27.54 24.02
CA PHE A 62 7.87 27.28 22.62
C PHE A 62 7.46 28.56 21.88
N LYS A 63 7.60 28.57 20.56
CA LYS A 63 7.13 29.67 19.70
C LYS A 63 5.75 29.34 19.13
N GLY A 64 4.75 30.18 19.37
CA GLY A 64 3.40 29.95 18.84
C GLY A 64 2.34 30.95 19.31
N THR A 65 1.12 30.78 18.81
CA THR A 65 -0.03 31.64 19.13
C THR A 65 -0.85 31.14 20.33
N ASN A 66 -0.63 29.90 20.76
CA ASN A 66 -1.42 29.23 21.80
C ASN A 66 -0.78 29.40 23.19
N ARG A 67 -1.52 29.09 24.26
CA ARG A 67 -1.00 29.02 25.64
C ARG A 67 -0.34 27.67 25.98
N LEU A 68 -0.79 26.60 25.32
CA LEU A 68 -0.26 25.25 25.48
C LEU A 68 0.64 24.87 24.30
N CYS A 69 1.72 24.14 24.58
CA CYS A 69 2.60 23.59 23.55
C CYS A 69 1.88 22.51 22.72
N LYS A 70 2.41 22.19 21.53
CA LYS A 70 1.79 21.23 20.59
C LYS A 70 1.56 19.85 21.23
N SER A 71 2.46 19.39 22.10
CA SER A 71 2.31 18.10 22.80
C SER A 71 1.19 18.13 23.83
N CYS A 72 1.13 19.16 24.68
CA CYS A 72 0.10 19.32 25.72
C CYS A 72 -1.31 19.56 25.18
N ARG A 73 -1.46 20.00 23.92
CA ARG A 73 -2.79 20.14 23.28
C ARG A 73 -3.36 18.84 22.74
N LYS A 74 -2.55 17.79 22.59
CA LYS A 74 -3.02 16.51 22.06
C LYS A 74 -3.94 15.85 23.08
N LYS A 75 -5.14 15.46 22.64
CA LYS A 75 -6.09 14.69 23.44
C LYS A 75 -6.51 13.45 22.68
N ARG A 76 -6.84 12.37 23.40
CA ARG A 76 -7.49 11.20 22.80
C ARG A 76 -8.90 11.61 22.37
N ARG A 77 -9.25 11.36 21.11
CA ARG A 77 -10.57 11.66 20.53
C ARG A 77 -10.83 10.78 19.31
N ASN A 78 -12.07 10.72 18.84
CA ASN A 78 -12.43 10.03 17.60
C ASN A 78 -12.36 11.00 16.42
N CYS A 79 -11.86 10.52 15.28
CA CYS A 79 -11.88 11.25 14.02
C CYS A 79 -13.33 11.57 13.64
N THR A 80 -13.62 12.83 13.31
CA THR A 80 -14.98 13.26 12.92
C THR A 80 -15.49 12.60 11.64
N ASP A 81 -14.58 12.13 10.77
CA ASP A 81 -14.97 11.61 9.45
C ASP A 81 -15.02 10.08 9.43
N CYS A 82 -14.09 9.42 10.12
CA CYS A 82 -13.93 7.96 10.05
C CYS A 82 -14.05 7.24 11.39
N GLY A 83 -14.38 7.96 12.47
CA GLY A 83 -14.55 7.42 13.82
C GLY A 83 -13.27 6.92 14.50
N ARG A 84 -12.13 6.84 13.80
CA ARG A 84 -10.88 6.26 14.33
C ARG A 84 -10.37 7.02 15.56
N SER A 85 -10.04 6.29 16.62
CA SER A 85 -9.36 6.85 17.81
C SER A 85 -7.98 7.39 17.45
N ILE A 86 -7.76 8.68 17.74
CA ILE A 86 -6.52 9.41 17.49
C ILE A 86 -6.07 10.18 18.75
N VAL A 87 -4.76 10.37 18.89
CA VAL A 87 -4.17 11.30 19.88
C VAL A 87 -3.65 12.51 19.11
N SER A 88 -4.44 13.57 19.05
CA SER A 88 -4.15 14.75 18.23
C SER A 88 -4.71 16.03 18.85
N ASP A 89 -4.17 17.18 18.47
CA ASP A 89 -4.78 18.49 18.70
C ASP A 89 -5.88 18.80 17.66
N MET A 90 -5.92 18.07 16.54
CA MET A 90 -6.92 18.20 15.47
C MET A 90 -8.10 17.22 15.65
N LEU A 91 -9.27 17.58 15.09
CA LEU A 91 -10.48 16.73 15.11
C LEU A 91 -10.47 15.59 14.08
N ARG A 92 -9.83 15.80 12.93
CA ARG A 92 -9.71 14.81 11.84
C ARG A 92 -8.40 14.05 11.95
N CYS A 93 -8.38 12.77 11.58
CA CYS A 93 -7.15 11.97 11.56
C CYS A 93 -6.23 12.40 10.41
N SER A 94 -4.95 11.98 10.46
CA SER A 94 -3.99 12.38 9.44
C SER A 94 -4.41 11.98 8.01
N THR A 95 -5.06 10.83 7.86
CA THR A 95 -5.53 10.37 6.55
C THR A 95 -6.79 11.12 6.10
N CYS A 96 -7.72 11.42 7.01
CA CYS A 96 -8.91 12.19 6.65
C CYS A 96 -8.60 13.66 6.36
N GLN A 97 -7.46 14.17 6.81
CA GLN A 97 -7.02 15.53 6.46
C GLN A 97 -6.45 15.65 5.04
N THR A 98 -6.05 14.55 4.40
CA THR A 98 -5.55 14.59 3.02
C THR A 98 -6.70 14.68 2.02
N ALA A 99 -6.52 15.47 0.99
CA ALA A 99 -7.46 15.63 -0.13
C ALA A 99 -6.67 15.93 -1.41
N ASP A 100 -7.34 15.83 -2.56
CA ASP A 100 -6.83 16.40 -3.81
C ASP A 100 -6.75 17.91 -3.70
N ARG A 101 -5.60 18.47 -4.10
CA ARG A 101 -5.29 19.90 -4.03
C ARG A 101 -4.45 20.31 -5.22
N ASP A 102 -4.67 21.52 -5.71
CA ASP A 102 -3.79 22.12 -6.71
C ASP A 102 -2.64 22.86 -6.03
N CYS A 103 -1.43 22.62 -6.53
CA CYS A 103 -0.24 23.29 -6.03
C CYS A 103 -0.30 24.78 -6.32
N VAL A 104 -0.23 25.62 -5.28
CA VAL A 104 -0.25 27.09 -5.43
C VAL A 104 0.93 27.67 -6.21
N GLU A 105 1.96 26.87 -6.51
CA GLU A 105 3.16 27.31 -7.21
C GLU A 105 3.24 26.80 -8.66
N CYS A 106 2.90 25.54 -8.91
CA CYS A 106 2.99 24.94 -10.25
C CYS A 106 1.66 24.47 -10.83
N GLY A 107 0.54 24.67 -10.13
CA GLY A 107 -0.80 24.29 -10.57
C GLY A 107 -1.10 22.79 -10.60
N SER A 108 -0.09 21.91 -10.45
CA SER A 108 -0.32 20.45 -10.48
C SER A 108 -1.20 19.97 -9.32
N THR A 109 -2.13 19.07 -9.64
CA THR A 109 -2.98 18.40 -8.66
C THR A 109 -2.20 17.31 -7.93
N PHE A 110 -2.31 17.27 -6.60
CA PHE A 110 -1.67 16.27 -5.76
C PHE A 110 -2.51 15.92 -4.54
N TRP A 111 -2.36 14.67 -4.05
CA TRP A 111 -2.99 14.21 -2.83
C TRP A 111 -2.15 14.58 -1.60
N GLY A 112 -2.64 15.50 -0.75
CA GLY A 112 -1.85 16.00 0.37
C GLY A 112 -2.61 16.87 1.36
N LYS A 113 -1.89 17.40 2.35
CA LYS A 113 -2.45 18.36 3.33
C LYS A 113 -1.95 19.77 3.14
N GLU A 114 -0.80 19.89 2.48
CA GLU A 114 -0.11 21.14 2.26
C GLU A 114 -0.64 21.85 1.01
N LEU A 115 -0.29 23.13 0.84
CA LEU A 115 -0.69 23.94 -0.31
C LEU A 115 0.26 23.80 -1.50
N LYS A 116 1.49 23.32 -1.27
CA LYS A 116 2.51 23.08 -2.28
C LYS A 116 2.77 21.58 -2.42
N CYS A 117 2.90 21.09 -3.65
CA CYS A 117 3.29 19.71 -3.92
C CYS A 117 4.71 19.45 -3.40
N ARG A 118 5.06 18.17 -3.21
CA ARG A 118 6.39 17.79 -2.67
C ARG A 118 7.56 18.34 -3.51
N PRO A 119 7.54 18.29 -4.86
CA PRO A 119 8.56 18.93 -5.69
C PRO A 119 8.76 20.41 -5.39
N CYS A 120 7.69 21.22 -5.38
CA CYS A 120 7.77 22.65 -5.09
C CYS A 120 8.21 22.98 -3.66
N ARG A 121 8.00 22.07 -2.70
CA ARG A 121 8.52 22.24 -1.34
C ARG A 121 10.00 21.87 -1.21
N THR A 122 10.49 20.99 -2.07
CA THR A 122 11.86 20.47 -2.03
C THR A 122 12.78 21.43 -2.77
N THR A 123 13.35 22.38 -2.04
CA THR A 123 14.14 23.49 -2.60
C THR A 123 15.60 23.37 -2.18
N LEU A 124 16.50 23.99 -2.95
CA LEU A 124 17.91 24.12 -2.58
C LEU A 124 18.02 25.10 -1.40
N ARG A 125 18.68 24.68 -0.31
CA ARG A 125 18.79 25.45 0.94
C ARG A 125 20.13 25.19 1.61
N GLU A 126 20.59 26.14 2.41
CA GLU A 126 21.75 25.96 3.28
C GLU A 126 21.36 25.24 4.58
N CYS A 127 22.18 24.30 5.01
CA CYS A 127 21.97 23.54 6.23
C CYS A 127 22.29 24.40 7.45
N GLY A 128 21.33 24.61 8.35
CA GLY A 128 21.55 25.36 9.60
C GLY A 128 22.52 24.72 10.59
N GLY A 129 23.05 23.52 10.32
CA GLY A 129 24.03 22.84 11.18
C GLY A 129 25.40 22.58 10.55
N CYS A 130 25.56 22.64 9.22
CA CYS A 130 26.86 22.45 8.57
C CYS A 130 27.10 23.39 7.39
N GLU A 131 26.18 24.32 7.15
CA GLU A 131 26.25 25.39 6.13
C GLU A 131 26.32 24.90 4.67
N ARG A 132 26.42 23.59 4.44
CA ARG A 132 26.37 23.01 3.09
C ARG A 132 24.99 23.17 2.47
N THR A 133 24.98 23.40 1.18
CA THR A 133 23.76 23.41 0.37
C THR A 133 23.22 21.99 0.19
N PHE A 134 21.90 21.83 0.30
CA PHE A 134 21.21 20.57 0.05
C PHE A 134 19.78 20.81 -0.44
N THR A 135 19.24 19.83 -1.16
CA THR A 135 17.86 19.87 -1.65
C THR A 135 16.93 19.16 -0.66
N GLY A 136 15.98 19.88 -0.07
CA GLY A 136 15.11 19.31 0.97
C GLY A 136 13.99 20.22 1.47
N GLU A 137 13.16 19.67 2.36
CA GLU A 137 12.05 20.41 3.02
C GLU A 137 12.42 20.88 4.45
N THR A 138 13.51 20.34 5.03
CA THR A 138 13.95 20.62 6.40
C THR A 138 14.97 21.75 6.46
N ALA A 139 15.21 22.31 7.65
CA ALA A 139 16.25 23.32 7.86
C ALA A 139 17.68 22.73 7.88
N ASN A 140 17.81 21.46 8.27
CA ASN A 140 19.08 20.76 8.37
C ASN A 140 19.13 19.61 7.37
N CYS A 141 20.33 19.33 6.84
CA CYS A 141 20.58 18.23 5.92
C CYS A 141 20.40 16.87 6.60
N ARG A 142 20.41 15.79 5.81
CA ARG A 142 20.19 14.42 6.30
C ARG A 142 21.15 14.01 7.41
N GLU A 143 22.39 14.48 7.36
CA GLU A 143 23.45 14.16 8.30
C GLU A 143 23.31 14.99 9.59
N CYS A 144 23.09 16.30 9.48
CA CYS A 144 22.87 17.19 10.64
C CYS A 144 21.54 16.96 11.37
N LEU A 145 20.64 16.14 10.81
CA LEU A 145 19.43 15.69 11.52
C LEU A 145 19.69 14.44 12.39
N LYS A 146 20.87 13.83 12.32
CA LYS A 146 21.25 12.75 13.24
C LYS A 146 21.46 13.36 14.63
N SER A 147 21.02 12.64 15.65
CA SER A 147 21.24 12.99 17.05
C SER A 147 21.76 11.76 17.77
N ASP A 148 22.54 11.97 18.83
CA ASP A 148 22.92 10.88 19.73
C ASP A 148 21.69 10.37 20.48
N ARG A 149 21.56 9.05 20.51
CA ARG A 149 20.39 8.34 21.03
C ARG A 149 20.81 7.01 21.61
N GLU A 150 20.02 6.54 22.55
CA GLU A 150 20.09 5.17 23.03
C GLU A 150 19.12 4.29 22.25
N CYS A 151 19.58 3.11 21.85
CA CYS A 151 18.76 2.15 21.13
C CYS A 151 17.67 1.59 22.06
N VAL A 152 16.39 1.70 21.67
CA VAL A 152 15.29 1.16 22.48
C VAL A 152 15.30 -0.36 22.63
N ASP A 153 16.07 -1.07 21.80
CA ASP A 153 16.14 -2.54 21.84
C ASP A 153 17.34 -3.05 22.63
N CYS A 154 18.51 -2.41 22.52
CA CYS A 154 19.75 -2.91 23.13
C CYS A 154 20.44 -1.93 24.07
N GLY A 155 19.86 -0.74 24.31
CA GLY A 155 20.45 0.32 25.13
C GLY A 155 21.66 1.01 24.51
N ALA A 156 22.31 0.42 23.50
CA ALA A 156 23.57 0.94 22.98
C ALA A 156 23.44 2.37 22.41
N PRO A 157 24.38 3.27 22.71
CA PRO A 157 24.42 4.61 22.14
C PRO A 157 24.71 4.52 20.63
N PHE A 158 24.02 5.35 19.85
CA PHE A 158 24.25 5.49 18.42
C PHE A 158 23.82 6.86 17.91
N CYS A 159 24.51 7.35 16.87
CA CYS A 159 24.12 8.57 16.18
C CYS A 159 23.16 8.25 15.02
N GLY A 160 21.93 8.77 15.07
CA GLY A 160 20.95 8.47 14.02
C GLY A 160 19.61 9.17 14.14
N ARG A 161 18.77 9.01 13.11
CA ARG A 161 17.42 9.63 13.05
C ARG A 161 16.31 8.72 13.58
N ARG A 162 16.60 7.44 13.79
CA ARG A 162 15.66 6.40 14.24
C ARG A 162 15.79 6.20 15.76
N ARG A 163 14.89 5.42 16.36
CA ARG A 163 14.98 5.01 17.77
C ARG A 163 15.81 3.73 18.00
N ARG A 164 16.17 3.06 16.91
CA ARG A 164 16.93 1.81 16.92
C ARG A 164 18.21 1.96 16.11
N CYS A 165 19.29 1.33 16.59
CA CYS A 165 20.58 1.32 15.92
C CYS A 165 20.56 0.42 14.66
N ASN A 166 21.55 0.59 13.78
CA ASN A 166 21.62 -0.20 12.53
C ASN A 166 21.79 -1.70 12.77
N ARG A 167 22.41 -2.12 13.87
CA ARG A 167 22.57 -3.53 14.25
C ARG A 167 21.20 -4.17 14.52
N CYS A 168 20.44 -3.62 15.46
CA CYS A 168 19.11 -4.15 15.82
C CYS A 168 18.09 -4.05 14.67
N LEU A 169 18.27 -3.13 13.72
CA LEU A 169 17.43 -3.06 12.51
C LEU A 169 17.69 -4.21 11.51
N LYS A 170 18.88 -4.81 11.55
CA LYS A 170 19.28 -5.92 10.68
C LYS A 170 19.07 -7.29 11.33
N GLU A 171 18.88 -7.33 12.65
CA GLU A 171 18.56 -8.57 13.37
C GLU A 171 17.20 -9.14 12.93
N MET A 172 17.20 -10.45 12.71
CA MET A 172 16.00 -11.24 12.49
C MET A 172 15.28 -11.41 13.82
N ARG A 173 13.98 -11.09 13.86
CA ARG A 173 13.14 -11.33 15.03
C ARG A 173 11.92 -12.15 14.66
N GLU A 174 11.38 -12.87 15.63
CA GLU A 174 10.15 -13.64 15.46
C GLU A 174 8.95 -12.72 15.30
N CYS A 175 8.10 -13.06 14.34
CA CYS A 175 6.83 -12.39 14.14
C CYS A 175 5.86 -12.76 15.26
N GLN A 176 5.35 -11.76 16.00
CA GLN A 176 4.33 -11.97 17.04
C GLN A 176 3.01 -12.58 16.53
N GLY A 177 2.81 -12.66 15.21
CA GLY A 177 1.63 -13.29 14.62
C GLY A 177 1.86 -14.70 14.07
N CYS A 178 3.08 -15.06 13.67
CA CYS A 178 3.34 -16.36 13.01
C CYS A 178 4.63 -17.05 13.42
N GLY A 179 5.38 -16.51 14.38
CA GLY A 179 6.69 -17.02 14.83
C GLY A 179 7.84 -16.83 13.84
N ASN A 180 7.56 -16.76 12.53
CA ASN A 180 8.61 -16.72 11.51
C ASN A 180 9.61 -15.54 11.69
N PRO A 181 10.91 -15.80 11.55
CA PRO A 181 11.94 -14.77 11.66
C PRO A 181 11.90 -13.81 10.47
N PHE A 182 11.95 -12.50 10.73
CA PHE A 182 11.98 -11.47 9.69
C PHE A 182 12.78 -10.23 10.11
N PRO A 183 13.33 -9.46 9.15
CA PRO A 183 14.08 -8.25 9.47
C PRO A 183 13.12 -7.16 9.96
N THR A 184 13.27 -6.78 11.23
CA THR A 184 12.40 -5.77 11.82
C THR A 184 12.87 -4.39 11.43
N VAL A 185 12.56 -3.94 10.22
CA VAL A 185 12.90 -2.57 9.84
C VAL A 185 12.04 -1.57 10.64
N HIS A 186 10.76 -1.88 10.90
CA HIS A 186 9.83 -0.95 11.59
C HIS A 186 8.64 -1.55 12.37
N ASN A 187 8.45 -2.88 12.47
CA ASN A 187 7.23 -3.47 13.05
C ASN A 187 7.48 -4.83 13.72
N TRP A 188 6.60 -5.21 14.66
CA TRP A 188 6.57 -6.49 15.40
C TRP A 188 5.96 -7.67 14.63
N PHE A 189 5.30 -7.38 13.50
CA PHE A 189 4.68 -8.37 12.61
C PHE A 189 5.36 -8.35 11.23
N CYS A 190 5.57 -9.53 10.64
CA CYS A 190 6.15 -9.67 9.30
C CYS A 190 5.22 -9.09 8.21
N SER A 191 5.76 -8.86 7.00
CA SER A 191 4.97 -8.29 5.89
C SER A 191 3.75 -9.14 5.53
N ALA A 192 3.84 -10.47 5.65
CA ALA A 192 2.74 -11.40 5.43
C ALA A 192 1.64 -11.24 6.49
N CYS A 193 1.97 -11.25 7.79
CA CYS A 193 0.99 -11.06 8.87
C CYS A 193 0.36 -9.66 8.88
N ARG A 194 1.05 -8.65 8.34
CA ARG A 194 0.47 -7.30 8.15
C ARG A 194 -0.35 -7.17 6.87
N SER A 195 -0.21 -8.12 5.95
CA SER A 195 -0.99 -8.15 4.72
C SER A 195 -2.45 -8.41 5.07
N ARG A 196 -3.35 -7.59 4.52
CA ARG A 196 -4.79 -7.81 4.60
C ARG A 196 -5.35 -7.68 3.21
N ASP A 197 -6.46 -8.36 2.95
CA ASP A 197 -7.24 -8.15 1.74
C ASP A 197 -7.85 -6.75 1.78
N ARG A 198 -7.71 -6.02 0.69
CA ARG A 198 -8.13 -4.63 0.52
C ARG A 198 -8.64 -4.42 -0.90
N GLU A 199 -9.59 -3.52 -1.05
CA GLU A 199 -10.04 -3.06 -2.35
C GLU A 199 -9.24 -1.82 -2.79
N CYS A 200 -8.77 -1.83 -4.04
CA CYS A 200 -8.03 -0.71 -4.60
C CYS A 200 -8.97 0.45 -4.94
N PRO A 201 -8.75 1.68 -4.43
CA PRO A 201 -9.66 2.81 -4.66
C PRO A 201 -9.75 3.28 -6.11
N GLU A 202 -8.78 2.92 -6.97
CA GLU A 202 -8.77 3.33 -8.38
C GLU A 202 -9.39 2.31 -9.33
N CYS A 203 -9.38 1.03 -8.99
CA CYS A 203 -9.78 -0.04 -9.92
C CYS A 203 -10.64 -1.13 -9.31
N ASN A 204 -11.03 -0.97 -8.04
CA ASN A 204 -11.85 -1.89 -7.26
C ASN A 204 -11.34 -3.34 -7.20
N ARG A 205 -10.09 -3.58 -7.61
CA ARG A 205 -9.46 -4.88 -7.52
C ARG A 205 -9.17 -5.20 -6.06
N VAL A 206 -9.66 -6.35 -5.60
CA VAL A 206 -9.27 -6.92 -4.31
C VAL A 206 -7.85 -7.48 -4.40
N PHE A 207 -6.97 -7.03 -3.51
CA PHE A 207 -5.58 -7.49 -3.41
C PHE A 207 -5.13 -7.61 -1.95
N SER A 208 -4.18 -8.51 -1.69
CA SER A 208 -3.58 -8.64 -0.36
C SER A 208 -2.33 -7.78 -0.27
N GLY A 209 -2.28 -6.87 0.70
CA GLY A 209 -1.09 -6.07 0.94
C GLY A 209 -1.16 -5.11 2.12
N THR A 210 -0.07 -4.37 2.30
CA THR A 210 0.06 -3.30 3.31
C THR A 210 -0.21 -1.91 2.74
N ARG A 211 -0.32 -1.77 1.42
CA ARG A 211 -0.53 -0.50 0.71
C ARG A 211 -2.01 -0.25 0.44
N THR A 212 -2.35 0.99 0.10
CA THR A 212 -3.70 1.45 -0.22
C THR A 212 -4.09 1.18 -1.68
N ARG A 213 -3.15 1.32 -2.63
CA ARG A 213 -3.36 1.01 -4.06
C ARG A 213 -2.79 -0.36 -4.42
N CYS A 214 -3.40 -1.00 -5.42
CA CYS A 214 -2.90 -2.28 -5.91
C CYS A 214 -1.57 -2.10 -6.67
N PRO A 215 -0.74 -3.15 -6.78
CA PRO A 215 0.53 -3.07 -7.50
C PRO A 215 0.41 -2.63 -8.96
N GLY A 216 -0.73 -2.92 -9.61
CA GLY A 216 -1.00 -2.50 -10.99
C GLY A 216 -1.25 -0.99 -11.09
N CYS A 217 -2.10 -0.44 -10.24
CA CYS A 217 -2.35 0.99 -10.17
C CYS A 217 -1.12 1.80 -9.71
N GLU A 218 -0.26 1.24 -8.86
CA GLU A 218 1.03 1.86 -8.48
C GLU A 218 2.12 1.74 -9.55
N ALA A 219 1.97 0.83 -10.51
CA ALA A 219 2.94 0.68 -11.57
C ALA A 219 2.86 1.87 -12.53
N THR A 220 4.02 2.31 -13.00
CA THR A 220 4.11 3.28 -14.09
C THR A 220 5.15 2.77 -15.08
N GLU A 221 5.19 3.40 -16.25
CA GLU A 221 6.25 3.21 -17.22
C GLU A 221 7.57 3.78 -16.67
N ARG A 222 8.64 2.99 -16.77
CA ARG A 222 9.99 3.31 -16.25
C ARG A 222 11.05 2.49 -16.98
N ASP A 223 12.30 2.92 -16.83
CA ASP A 223 13.47 2.22 -17.36
C ASP A 223 14.15 1.43 -16.26
N CYS A 224 14.59 0.21 -16.57
CA CYS A 224 15.28 -0.63 -15.61
C CYS A 224 16.64 -0.04 -15.26
N ALA A 225 16.89 0.22 -13.97
CA ALA A 225 18.14 0.80 -13.50
C ALA A 225 19.40 0.00 -13.87
N ASP A 226 19.27 -1.32 -14.08
CA ASP A 226 20.42 -2.19 -14.38
C ASP A 226 20.63 -2.44 -15.88
N CYS A 227 19.57 -2.40 -16.69
CA CYS A 227 19.63 -2.86 -18.09
C CYS A 227 18.97 -1.91 -19.09
N GLY A 228 18.44 -0.77 -18.65
CA GLY A 228 17.78 0.24 -19.49
C GLY A 228 16.45 -0.20 -20.10
N THR A 229 16.06 -1.46 -20.00
CA THR A 229 14.82 -1.96 -20.61
C THR A 229 13.59 -1.26 -20.05
N HIS A 230 12.74 -0.73 -20.93
CA HIS A 230 11.44 -0.18 -20.59
C HIS A 230 10.50 -1.27 -20.05
N PHE A 231 9.85 -1.01 -18.92
CA PHE A 231 8.91 -1.95 -18.32
C PHE A 231 7.87 -1.23 -17.46
N PHE A 232 6.71 -1.87 -17.31
CA PHE A 232 5.62 -1.35 -16.50
C PHE A 232 5.63 -1.98 -15.10
N SER A 233 6.13 -1.25 -14.11
CA SER A 233 6.21 -1.76 -12.73
C SER A 233 6.34 -0.63 -11.71
N ARG A 234 6.21 -1.00 -10.44
CA ARG A 234 6.56 -0.17 -9.28
C ARG A 234 8.00 -0.38 -8.80
N ASP A 235 8.65 -1.45 -9.27
CA ASP A 235 10.01 -1.80 -8.88
C ASP A 235 11.02 -0.98 -9.71
N ARG A 236 12.24 -0.76 -9.18
CA ARG A 236 13.31 -0.01 -9.88
C ARG A 236 14.03 -0.82 -10.96
N CYS A 237 13.97 -2.14 -10.86
CA CYS A 237 14.59 -3.06 -11.81
C CYS A 237 13.51 -3.99 -12.38
N CYS A 238 13.70 -4.42 -13.63
CA CYS A 238 12.84 -5.40 -14.26
C CYS A 238 12.91 -6.75 -13.53
N GLY A 239 11.91 -7.61 -13.73
CA GLY A 239 11.84 -8.93 -13.10
C GLY A 239 13.11 -9.78 -13.28
N PRO A 240 13.68 -9.88 -14.51
CA PRO A 240 14.93 -10.59 -14.75
C PRO A 240 16.12 -10.04 -13.97
N CYS A 241 16.34 -8.71 -13.98
CA CYS A 241 17.45 -8.10 -13.25
C CYS A 241 17.30 -8.28 -11.74
N LYS A 242 16.08 -8.12 -11.23
CA LYS A 242 15.75 -8.41 -9.82
C LYS A 242 16.06 -9.86 -9.44
N TRP A 243 15.79 -10.83 -10.32
CA TRP A 243 16.10 -12.24 -10.09
C TRP A 243 17.60 -12.53 -10.13
N LYS A 244 18.37 -11.83 -10.98
CA LYS A 244 19.84 -11.91 -11.03
C LYS A 244 20.50 -11.36 -9.76
N GLN A 245 19.91 -10.35 -9.13
CA GLN A 245 20.40 -9.79 -7.87
C GLN A 245 20.21 -10.74 -6.65
N VAL A 246 19.38 -11.79 -6.78
CA VAL A 246 19.21 -12.78 -5.70
C VAL A 246 20.45 -13.70 -5.69
N PRO A 247 21.10 -13.91 -4.52
CA PRO A 247 22.26 -14.80 -4.42
C PRO A 247 21.98 -16.19 -5.04
N PRO A 248 22.93 -16.79 -5.78
CA PRO A 248 22.72 -18.04 -6.50
C PRO A 248 22.23 -19.20 -5.62
N GLU A 249 22.73 -19.29 -4.38
CA GLU A 249 22.31 -20.28 -3.39
C GLU A 249 20.82 -20.15 -3.03
N ILE A 250 20.35 -18.92 -2.79
CA ILE A 250 18.96 -18.62 -2.46
C ILE A 250 18.06 -18.93 -3.66
N ARG A 251 18.48 -18.52 -4.86
CA ARG A 251 17.77 -18.81 -6.11
C ARG A 251 17.60 -20.31 -6.35
N THR A 252 18.67 -21.07 -6.10
CA THR A 252 18.67 -22.53 -6.24
C THR A 252 17.75 -23.17 -5.20
N ASN A 253 17.84 -22.76 -3.94
CA ASN A 253 16.99 -23.27 -2.85
C ASN A 253 15.50 -22.96 -3.08
N GLN A 254 15.16 -21.75 -3.51
CA GLN A 254 13.78 -21.39 -3.88
C GLN A 254 13.28 -22.23 -5.06
N SER A 255 14.11 -22.46 -6.08
CA SER A 255 13.73 -23.30 -7.23
C SER A 255 13.52 -24.75 -6.83
N ARG A 256 14.40 -25.31 -5.99
CA ARG A 256 14.25 -26.67 -5.42
C ARG A 256 12.99 -26.78 -4.58
N ALA A 257 12.74 -25.83 -3.67
CA ALA A 257 11.55 -25.81 -2.83
C ALA A 257 10.26 -25.75 -3.67
N TYR A 258 10.25 -24.91 -4.72
CA TYR A 258 9.12 -24.83 -5.66
C TYR A 258 8.89 -26.17 -6.39
N SER A 259 9.94 -26.77 -6.93
CA SER A 259 9.86 -28.05 -7.64
C SER A 259 9.42 -29.19 -6.72
N ASN A 260 9.95 -29.26 -5.50
CA ASN A 260 9.57 -30.27 -4.50
C ASN A 260 8.11 -30.11 -4.08
N ALA A 261 7.66 -28.87 -3.80
CA ALA A 261 6.26 -28.60 -3.46
C ALA A 261 5.32 -28.94 -4.63
N ARG A 262 5.73 -28.68 -5.88
CA ARG A 262 4.97 -29.10 -7.06
C ARG A 262 4.91 -30.63 -7.15
N ARG A 263 6.04 -31.32 -7.02
CA ARG A 263 6.11 -32.79 -7.04
C ARG A 263 5.24 -33.41 -5.96
N ALA A 264 5.29 -32.90 -4.73
CA ALA A 264 4.44 -33.37 -3.64
C ALA A 264 2.94 -33.22 -3.99
N ARG A 265 2.52 -32.09 -4.56
CA ARG A 265 1.12 -31.88 -5.00
C ARG A 265 0.70 -32.79 -6.15
N LEU A 266 1.62 -33.13 -7.05
CA LEU A 266 1.36 -34.10 -8.13
C LEU A 266 1.20 -35.52 -7.58
N LEU A 267 1.99 -35.88 -6.57
CA LEU A 267 1.95 -37.20 -5.92
C LEU A 267 0.83 -37.36 -4.90
N ALA A 268 0.20 -36.26 -4.47
CA ALA A 268 -0.91 -36.26 -3.51
C ALA A 268 -2.22 -36.87 -4.05
N ALA A 269 -2.26 -37.31 -5.32
CA ALA A 269 -3.37 -38.12 -5.84
C ALA A 269 -3.15 -39.60 -5.45
N GLU A 270 -4.14 -40.20 -4.80
CA GLU A 270 -4.09 -41.57 -4.29
C GLU A 270 -5.03 -42.51 -5.07
N GLY A 271 -4.71 -43.80 -5.09
CA GLY A 271 -5.60 -44.84 -5.62
C GLY A 271 -6.02 -44.66 -7.09
N LYS A 272 -7.31 -44.82 -7.36
CA LYS A 272 -7.92 -44.76 -8.72
C LYS A 272 -7.91 -43.36 -9.34
N ASP A 273 -7.51 -42.32 -8.59
CA ASP A 273 -7.50 -40.93 -9.07
C ASP A 273 -6.19 -40.51 -9.74
N LYS A 274 -5.17 -41.40 -9.78
CA LYS A 274 -3.91 -41.15 -10.49
C LYS A 274 -4.12 -41.16 -12.01
N VAL A 275 -3.72 -40.06 -12.64
CA VAL A 275 -3.76 -39.91 -14.09
C VAL A 275 -2.78 -40.89 -14.75
N THR A 276 -3.29 -41.80 -15.55
CA THR A 276 -2.49 -42.72 -16.37
C THR A 276 -1.94 -42.00 -17.61
N ALA A 277 -0.89 -42.57 -18.22
CA ALA A 277 -0.33 -42.03 -19.46
C ALA A 277 -1.36 -42.01 -20.61
N ALA A 278 -2.24 -43.01 -20.66
CA ALA A 278 -3.31 -43.11 -21.65
C ALA A 278 -4.36 -41.99 -21.47
N GLU A 279 -4.79 -41.73 -20.24
CA GLU A 279 -5.73 -40.64 -19.95
C GLU A 279 -5.11 -39.27 -20.23
N TYR A 280 -3.82 -39.10 -19.90
CA TYR A 280 -3.10 -37.86 -20.22
C TYR A 280 -3.01 -37.65 -21.73
N ALA A 281 -2.71 -38.70 -22.50
CA ALA A 281 -2.69 -38.67 -23.96
C ALA A 281 -4.07 -38.35 -24.54
N ALA A 282 -5.15 -38.93 -24.00
CA ALA A 282 -6.52 -38.66 -24.42
C ALA A 282 -6.91 -37.19 -24.19
N ILE A 283 -6.53 -36.60 -23.06
CA ILE A 283 -6.75 -35.16 -22.81
C ILE A 283 -5.96 -34.31 -23.80
N ARG A 284 -4.71 -34.68 -24.08
CA ARG A 284 -3.85 -33.96 -25.03
C ARG A 284 -4.31 -34.07 -26.48
N ALA A 285 -5.01 -35.15 -26.84
CA ALA A 285 -5.56 -35.40 -28.16
C ALA A 285 -6.78 -34.53 -28.52
N ALA A 286 -7.36 -33.82 -27.54
CA ALA A 286 -8.41 -32.85 -27.80
C ALA A 286 -7.94 -31.79 -28.82
N GLN A 287 -8.84 -31.35 -29.70
CA GLN A 287 -8.48 -30.45 -30.80
C GLN A 287 -8.55 -28.98 -30.41
N GLU A 288 -9.51 -28.62 -29.56
CA GLU A 288 -9.79 -27.24 -29.17
C GLU A 288 -9.45 -26.96 -27.71
N CYS A 289 -9.05 -25.72 -27.44
CA CYS A 289 -8.95 -25.21 -26.08
C CYS A 289 -10.32 -25.14 -25.42
N VAL A 290 -10.46 -25.77 -24.24
CA VAL A 290 -11.71 -25.76 -23.48
C VAL A 290 -12.22 -24.34 -23.16
N TYR A 291 -11.31 -23.37 -22.99
CA TYR A 291 -11.64 -22.02 -22.57
C TYR A 291 -12.03 -21.09 -23.72
N CYS A 292 -11.31 -21.13 -24.85
CA CYS A 292 -11.53 -20.19 -25.94
C CYS A 292 -12.06 -20.80 -27.23
N GLY A 293 -12.06 -22.13 -27.36
CA GLY A 293 -12.46 -22.84 -28.57
C GLY A 293 -11.47 -22.77 -29.73
N ARG A 294 -10.35 -22.04 -29.58
CA ARG A 294 -9.33 -22.02 -30.64
C ARG A 294 -8.61 -23.37 -30.71
N PRO A 295 -8.08 -23.74 -31.87
CA PRO A 295 -7.22 -24.91 -32.01
C PRO A 295 -6.11 -24.90 -30.97
N ALA A 296 -5.97 -26.02 -30.27
CA ALA A 296 -4.95 -26.25 -29.26
C ALA A 296 -4.21 -27.58 -29.48
N ALA A 297 -4.55 -28.33 -30.54
CA ALA A 297 -3.75 -29.45 -31.00
C ALA A 297 -2.29 -28.99 -31.22
N HIS A 298 -1.34 -29.72 -30.63
CA HIS A 298 0.11 -29.47 -30.68
C HIS A 298 0.64 -28.18 -30.03
N GLN A 299 -0.17 -27.13 -29.87
CA GLN A 299 0.20 -25.85 -29.25
C GLN A 299 -0.44 -25.62 -27.87
N GLY A 300 -1.26 -26.56 -27.41
CA GLY A 300 -1.88 -26.56 -26.10
C GLY A 300 -1.10 -27.39 -25.09
N ASP A 301 -1.39 -27.14 -23.82
CA ASP A 301 -0.88 -27.91 -22.70
C ASP A 301 -2.03 -28.28 -21.76
N VAL A 302 -1.80 -29.30 -20.94
CA VAL A 302 -2.79 -29.78 -19.97
C VAL A 302 -2.83 -28.82 -18.78
N ASP A 303 -4.00 -28.26 -18.52
CA ASP A 303 -4.26 -27.31 -17.43
C ASP A 303 -5.06 -27.97 -16.31
N HIS A 304 -4.78 -27.55 -15.08
CA HIS A 304 -5.54 -27.91 -13.88
C HIS A 304 -6.72 -26.97 -13.71
N ILE A 305 -7.96 -27.45 -13.85
CA ILE A 305 -9.18 -26.61 -13.70
C ILE A 305 -9.13 -25.83 -12.38
N ARG A 306 -8.91 -26.54 -11.27
CA ARG A 306 -8.51 -25.99 -9.97
C ARG A 306 -6.99 -26.07 -9.82
N PRO A 307 -6.27 -24.94 -9.68
CA PRO A 307 -4.81 -24.95 -9.54
C PRO A 307 -4.33 -25.81 -8.36
N LEU A 308 -3.21 -26.52 -8.54
CA LEU A 308 -2.58 -27.32 -7.46
C LEU A 308 -2.28 -26.47 -6.21
N THR A 309 -1.84 -25.22 -6.41
CA THR A 309 -1.54 -24.27 -5.31
C THR A 309 -2.79 -23.78 -4.56
N ARG A 310 -3.99 -24.13 -5.04
CA ARG A 310 -5.29 -23.81 -4.44
C ARG A 310 -6.05 -25.07 -4.04
N GLY A 311 -5.34 -26.19 -3.83
CA GLY A 311 -5.92 -27.45 -3.38
C GLY A 311 -6.57 -28.27 -4.48
N GLY A 312 -6.31 -27.99 -5.76
CA GLY A 312 -6.63 -28.93 -6.83
C GLY A 312 -5.70 -30.14 -6.78
N ARG A 313 -6.20 -31.31 -7.17
CA ARG A 313 -5.43 -32.56 -7.27
C ARG A 313 -5.01 -32.85 -8.71
N HIS A 314 -3.97 -33.65 -8.89
CA HIS A 314 -3.54 -34.12 -10.21
C HIS A 314 -4.34 -35.36 -10.61
N GLU A 315 -5.60 -35.16 -10.96
CA GLU A 315 -6.60 -36.19 -11.28
C GLU A 315 -7.32 -35.87 -12.60
N VAL A 316 -7.84 -36.89 -13.27
CA VAL A 316 -8.45 -36.76 -14.61
C VAL A 316 -9.62 -35.78 -14.62
N SER A 317 -10.43 -35.75 -13.56
CA SER A 317 -11.53 -34.80 -13.34
C SER A 317 -11.07 -33.35 -13.27
N ASN A 318 -9.81 -33.10 -12.90
CA ASN A 318 -9.25 -31.76 -12.76
C ASN A 318 -8.37 -31.34 -13.96
N LEU A 319 -8.27 -32.16 -15.01
CA LEU A 319 -7.40 -31.90 -16.17
C LEU A 319 -8.19 -31.65 -17.46
N VAL A 320 -7.77 -30.65 -18.22
CA VAL A 320 -8.34 -30.23 -19.50
C VAL A 320 -7.25 -29.72 -20.46
N LEU A 321 -7.51 -29.77 -21.76
CA LEU A 321 -6.63 -29.12 -22.74
C LEU A 321 -6.89 -27.61 -22.78
N SER A 322 -5.81 -26.84 -22.70
CA SER A 322 -5.84 -25.39 -22.89
C SER A 322 -4.76 -24.92 -23.85
N CYS A 323 -5.07 -23.94 -24.70
CA CYS A 323 -4.03 -23.24 -25.44
C CYS A 323 -3.10 -22.48 -24.49
N ILE A 324 -1.86 -22.20 -24.93
CA ILE A 324 -0.84 -21.49 -24.14
C ILE A 324 -1.36 -20.12 -23.64
N HIS A 325 -2.12 -19.39 -24.44
CA HIS A 325 -2.63 -18.06 -24.06
C HIS A 325 -3.63 -18.14 -22.89
N CYS A 326 -4.60 -19.04 -22.96
CA CYS A 326 -5.57 -19.21 -21.88
C CYS A 326 -4.91 -19.79 -20.63
N ASN A 327 -4.02 -20.78 -20.80
CA ASN A 327 -3.31 -21.41 -19.69
C ASN A 327 -2.45 -20.38 -18.92
N ARG A 328 -1.65 -19.59 -19.65
CA ARG A 328 -0.84 -18.51 -19.05
C ARG A 328 -1.69 -17.41 -18.41
N SER A 329 -2.80 -17.02 -19.06
CA SER A 329 -3.69 -16.01 -18.51
C SER A 329 -4.39 -16.48 -17.22
N LYS A 330 -4.82 -17.75 -17.17
CA LYS A 330 -5.47 -18.34 -15.99
C LYS A 330 -4.46 -18.52 -14.85
N HIS A 331 -3.28 -19.06 -15.15
CA HIS A 331 -2.21 -19.30 -14.19
C HIS A 331 -2.75 -20.04 -12.93
N ASN A 332 -2.56 -19.46 -11.74
CA ASN A 332 -3.04 -19.99 -10.46
C ASN A 332 -4.38 -19.38 -10.01
N SER A 333 -5.15 -18.80 -10.91
CA SER A 333 -6.46 -18.23 -10.62
C SER A 333 -7.53 -19.32 -10.49
N LEU A 334 -8.45 -19.14 -9.56
CA LEU A 334 -9.71 -19.88 -9.53
C LEU A 334 -10.60 -19.40 -10.69
N LEU A 335 -11.48 -20.25 -11.20
CA LEU A 335 -12.38 -19.92 -12.32
C LEU A 335 -13.23 -18.69 -12.00
N ILE A 336 -13.75 -18.61 -10.77
CA ILE A 336 -14.54 -17.47 -10.26
C ILE A 336 -13.78 -16.13 -10.21
N ARG A 337 -12.44 -16.12 -10.37
CA ARG A 337 -11.60 -14.89 -10.28
C ARG A 337 -10.81 -14.59 -11.55
N TRP A 338 -11.08 -15.29 -12.65
CA TRP A 338 -10.27 -15.17 -13.86
C TRP A 338 -10.97 -14.39 -14.99
N ARG A 339 -11.65 -15.08 -15.92
CA ARG A 339 -12.24 -14.49 -17.14
C ARG A 339 -13.63 -15.07 -17.37
N PRO A 340 -14.70 -14.35 -16.97
CA PRO A 340 -16.06 -14.87 -17.03
C PRO A 340 -16.46 -15.36 -18.43
N ASP A 341 -16.06 -14.63 -19.48
CA ASP A 341 -16.29 -14.99 -20.89
C ASP A 341 -15.75 -16.38 -21.24
N ARG A 342 -14.52 -16.67 -20.82
CA ARG A 342 -13.84 -17.95 -21.07
C ARG A 342 -14.40 -19.08 -20.21
N VAL A 343 -14.73 -18.77 -18.95
CA VAL A 343 -15.28 -19.74 -18.01
C VAL A 343 -16.68 -20.16 -18.44
N GLN A 344 -17.54 -19.23 -18.87
CA GLN A 344 -18.88 -19.54 -19.36
C GLN A 344 -18.86 -20.48 -20.56
N ARG A 345 -17.99 -20.23 -21.55
CA ARG A 345 -17.79 -21.18 -22.66
C ARG A 345 -17.34 -22.54 -22.13
N ALA A 346 -16.30 -22.56 -21.29
CA ALA A 346 -15.73 -23.80 -20.77
C ALA A 346 -16.76 -24.64 -19.99
N CYS A 347 -17.66 -24.01 -19.23
CA CYS A 347 -18.76 -24.69 -18.55
C CYS A 347 -19.77 -25.32 -19.53
N ARG A 348 -20.01 -24.70 -20.70
CA ARG A 348 -20.91 -25.26 -21.73
C ARG A 348 -20.30 -26.49 -22.41
N VAL A 349 -19.00 -26.49 -22.65
CA VAL A 349 -18.32 -27.55 -23.44
C VAL A 349 -17.69 -28.65 -22.58
N SER A 350 -17.49 -28.41 -21.28
CA SER A 350 -16.85 -29.38 -20.38
C SER A 350 -17.60 -29.49 -19.05
N ARG A 351 -18.19 -30.67 -18.83
CA ARG A 351 -18.87 -31.03 -17.58
C ARG A 351 -17.93 -30.92 -16.36
N LYS A 352 -16.64 -31.21 -16.54
CA LYS A 352 -15.61 -31.09 -15.50
C LYS A 352 -15.45 -29.64 -15.04
N VAL A 353 -15.39 -28.71 -16.00
CA VAL A 353 -15.25 -27.27 -15.71
C VAL A 353 -16.52 -26.72 -15.06
N ALA A 354 -17.69 -27.12 -15.56
CA ALA A 354 -18.97 -26.74 -14.97
C ALA A 354 -19.10 -27.16 -13.50
N ALA A 355 -18.76 -28.42 -13.20
CA ALA A 355 -18.82 -28.96 -11.84
C ALA A 355 -17.87 -28.21 -10.88
N GLU A 356 -16.63 -27.94 -11.29
CA GLU A 356 -15.67 -27.20 -10.47
C GLU A 356 -16.06 -25.72 -10.31
N TYR A 357 -16.61 -25.08 -11.33
CA TYR A 357 -17.09 -23.71 -11.22
C TYR A 357 -18.24 -23.58 -10.22
N ALA A 358 -19.22 -24.50 -10.28
CA ALA A 358 -20.32 -24.56 -9.32
C ALA A 358 -19.82 -24.75 -7.88
N ARG A 359 -18.85 -25.67 -7.69
CA ARG A 359 -18.19 -25.86 -6.39
C ARG A 359 -17.54 -24.58 -5.87
N GLN A 360 -16.76 -23.90 -6.70
CA GLN A 360 -16.09 -22.64 -6.32
C GLN A 360 -17.08 -21.52 -5.98
N MET A 361 -18.21 -21.43 -6.69
CA MET A 361 -19.27 -20.47 -6.37
C MET A 361 -19.92 -20.76 -5.01
N ALA A 362 -20.19 -22.03 -4.71
CA ALA A 362 -20.72 -22.44 -3.40
C ALA A 362 -19.72 -22.19 -2.25
N GLU A 363 -18.42 -22.39 -2.48
CA GLU A 363 -17.35 -22.06 -1.53
C GLU A 363 -17.20 -20.53 -1.32
N GLY A 364 -17.40 -19.75 -2.39
CA GLY A 364 -17.28 -18.29 -2.37
C GLY A 364 -18.39 -17.58 -1.59
N GLY A 365 -19.61 -18.12 -1.57
CA GLY A 365 -20.75 -17.55 -0.84
C GLY A 365 -20.72 -17.72 0.68
N ARG A 366 -19.88 -18.63 1.22
CA ARG A 366 -19.76 -18.89 2.67
C ARG A 366 -18.84 -17.92 3.42
N LYS A 367 -18.32 -16.89 2.75
CA LYS A 367 -17.59 -15.80 3.38
C LYS A 367 -18.42 -14.52 3.29
N SER A 368 -19.50 -14.50 4.06
CA SER A 368 -20.30 -13.31 4.37
C SER A 368 -20.19 -13.03 5.85
#